data_AF-A0A4Y3TNG0-F1
#
_entry.id   AF-A0A4Y3TNG0-F1
#
_cell.length_a   1.000
_cell.length_b   1.000
_cell.length_c   1.000
_cell.angle_alpha   90.00
_cell.angle_beta   90.00
_cell.angle_gamma   90.00
#
_symmetry.space_group_name_H-M   'P 1'
#
loop_
_entity.id
_entity.type
_entity.pdbx_description
1 polymer ?
#
loop_
_entity_poly.entity_id
_entity_poly.type
_entity_poly.pdbx_seq_one_letter_code
_entity_poly.pdbx_strand_id
1 'polypeptide(L)'
;MMNKLQTNLAAAKNRYQDTLKALDEVGARQVKATKIVSALQAEKDSLVAVHEQVNNIRLDAMETGKTTVYLPVELSKKYERLREIDEVLPTALRRKESLAKERAVTAAAVEDASEAVRREAGSILAAEQADVWERAKELWSEYVETIREVLVLGSTGHGRYPWSEIAEHLNSLTPSAYRELNGEGVAKTNVGREKVRQRYADLIAPLGAAPS
;
A
#
# COMPACT_ATOMS: atom_id res chain seq x y z
N MET A 1 19.67 -7.05 -17.62
CA MET A 1 18.99 -5.86 -17.06
C MET A 1 17.68 -6.23 -16.35
N MET A 2 16.83 -7.06 -16.96
CA MET A 2 15.53 -7.50 -16.43
C MET A 2 15.58 -8.15 -15.03
N ASN A 3 16.57 -9.01 -14.75
CA ASN A 3 16.69 -9.69 -13.45
C ASN A 3 16.88 -8.69 -12.28
N LYS A 4 17.62 -7.59 -12.51
CA LYS A 4 17.82 -6.52 -11.52
C LYS A 4 16.52 -5.76 -11.24
N LEU A 5 15.75 -5.44 -12.29
CA LEU A 5 14.44 -4.77 -12.15
C LEU A 5 13.42 -5.64 -11.40
N GLN A 6 13.39 -6.94 -11.70
CA GLN A 6 12.54 -7.90 -10.98
C GLN A 6 12.92 -8.01 -9.50
N THR A 7 14.22 -8.01 -9.20
CA THR A 7 14.73 -8.02 -7.83
C THR A 7 14.33 -6.74 -7.08
N ASN A 8 14.45 -5.58 -7.72
CA ASN A 8 14.03 -4.29 -7.15
C ASN A 8 12.52 -4.25 -6.87
N LEU A 9 11.71 -4.73 -7.81
CA LEU A 9 10.25 -4.82 -7.64
C LEU A 9 9.90 -5.75 -6.46
N ALA A 10 10.55 -6.90 -6.35
CA ALA A 10 10.34 -7.81 -5.21
C ALA A 10 10.69 -7.14 -3.88
N ALA A 11 11.82 -6.42 -3.82
CA ALA A 11 12.20 -5.66 -2.64
C ALA A 11 11.20 -4.55 -2.29
N ALA A 12 10.69 -3.81 -3.29
CA ALA A 12 9.68 -2.78 -3.09
C ALA A 12 8.36 -3.35 -2.55
N LYS A 13 7.94 -4.52 -3.05
CA LYS A 13 6.75 -5.22 -2.55
C LYS A 13 6.89 -5.68 -1.10
N ASN A 14 8.05 -6.23 -0.73
CA ASN A 14 8.29 -6.66 0.64
C ASN A 14 8.23 -5.45 1.59
N ARG A 15 8.87 -4.33 1.23
CA ARG A 15 8.79 -3.09 2.02
C ARG A 15 7.35 -2.61 2.18
N TYR A 16 6.54 -2.67 1.13
CA TYR A 16 5.12 -2.30 1.19
C TYR A 16 4.33 -3.22 2.14
N GLN A 17 4.60 -4.53 2.12
CA GLN A 17 3.96 -5.47 3.06
C GLN A 17 4.38 -5.21 4.52
N ASP A 18 5.66 -4.94 4.75
CA ASP A 18 6.18 -4.62 6.07
C ASP A 18 5.58 -3.33 6.63
N THR A 19 5.41 -2.29 5.79
CA THR A 19 4.78 -1.03 6.21
C THR A 19 3.28 -1.17 6.45
N LEU A 20 2.57 -1.99 5.67
CA LEU A 20 1.17 -2.33 5.95
C LEU A 20 1.01 -3.04 7.30
N LYS A 21 1.87 -4.03 7.58
CA LYS A 21 1.85 -4.72 8.87
C LYS A 21 2.13 -3.77 10.03
N ALA A 22 3.09 -2.86 9.87
CA ALA A 22 3.36 -1.83 10.87
C ALA A 22 2.15 -0.91 11.09
N LEU A 23 1.42 -0.55 10.03
CA LEU A 23 0.21 0.26 10.13
C LEU A 23 -0.88 -0.46 10.95
N ASP A 24 -1.09 -1.75 10.73
CA ASP A 24 -2.04 -2.58 11.48
C ASP A 24 -1.65 -2.68 12.96
N GLU A 25 -0.36 -2.87 13.25
CA GLU A 25 0.16 -2.92 14.62
C GLU A 25 -0.05 -1.59 15.37
N VAL A 26 0.14 -0.44 14.70
CA VAL A 26 -0.17 0.87 15.28
C VAL A 26 -1.68 1.02 15.48
N GLY A 27 -2.50 0.57 14.53
CA GLY A 27 -3.95 0.54 14.63
C GLY A 27 -4.45 -0.23 15.86
N ALA A 28 -3.91 -1.42 16.10
CA ALA A 28 -4.24 -2.23 17.27
C ALA A 28 -3.87 -1.52 18.59
N ARG A 29 -2.71 -0.84 18.62
CA ARG A 29 -2.26 -0.04 19.78
C ARG A 29 -3.18 1.16 20.02
N GLN A 30 -3.65 1.84 18.97
CA GLN A 30 -4.60 2.95 19.09
C GLN A 30 -5.95 2.52 19.68
N VAL A 31 -6.48 1.37 19.24
CA VAL A 31 -7.74 0.83 19.77
C VAL A 31 -7.61 0.55 21.27
N LYS A 32 -6.51 -0.09 21.69
CA LYS A 32 -6.23 -0.35 23.11
C LYS A 32 -6.11 0.94 23.92
N ALA A 33 -5.33 1.92 23.44
CA ALA A 33 -5.16 3.20 24.11
C ALA A 33 -6.48 3.98 24.23
N THR A 34 -7.31 3.95 23.19
CA THR A 34 -8.62 4.61 23.21
C THR A 34 -9.55 3.97 24.24
N LYS A 35 -9.59 2.63 24.33
CA LYS A 35 -10.37 1.93 25.36
C LYS A 35 -9.95 2.32 26.78
N ILE A 36 -8.63 2.39 27.04
CA ILE A 36 -8.10 2.79 28.35
C ILE A 36 -8.51 4.23 28.68
N VAL A 37 -8.33 5.16 27.74
CA VAL A 37 -8.72 6.57 27.94
C VAL A 37 -10.24 6.68 28.20
N SER A 38 -11.07 5.99 27.42
CA SER A 38 -12.52 5.99 27.63
C SER A 38 -12.92 5.41 28.98
N ALA A 39 -12.25 4.34 29.43
CA ALA A 39 -12.50 3.75 30.74
C ALA A 39 -12.11 4.70 31.89
N LEU A 40 -10.92 5.31 31.81
CA LEU A 40 -10.45 6.28 32.80
C LEU A 40 -11.33 7.53 32.84
N GLN A 41 -11.80 8.02 31.69
CA GLN A 41 -12.71 9.16 31.62
C GLN A 41 -14.07 8.81 32.24
N ALA A 42 -14.66 7.67 31.89
CA ALA A 42 -15.93 7.23 32.47
C ALA A 42 -15.83 7.05 33.99
N GLU A 43 -14.71 6.51 34.47
CA GLU A 43 -14.45 6.37 35.91
C GLU A 43 -14.30 7.74 36.58
N LYS A 44 -13.56 8.67 35.97
CA LYS A 44 -13.44 10.05 36.46
C LYS A 44 -14.79 10.75 36.55
N ASP A 45 -15.61 10.62 35.51
CA ASP A 45 -16.93 11.23 35.42
C ASP A 45 -17.86 10.70 36.55
N SER A 46 -17.72 9.42 36.90
CA SER A 46 -18.46 8.82 38.04
C SER A 46 -18.02 9.35 39.42
N LEU A 47 -16.82 9.93 39.51
CA LEU A 47 -16.21 10.42 40.75
C LEU A 47 -16.23 11.95 40.87
N VAL A 48 -16.85 12.68 39.94
CA VAL A 48 -16.85 14.16 39.91
C VAL A 48 -17.33 14.79 41.23
N ALA A 49 -18.36 14.24 41.86
CA ALA A 49 -18.92 14.76 43.10
C ALA A 49 -18.04 14.54 44.34
N VAL A 50 -17.04 13.65 44.26
CA VAL A 50 -16.18 13.27 45.40
C VAL A 50 -15.33 14.45 45.87
N HIS A 51 -14.86 15.27 44.92
CA HIS A 51 -14.05 16.45 45.27
C HIS A 51 -14.86 17.48 46.07
N GLU A 52 -16.10 17.72 45.65
CA GLU A 52 -17.02 18.63 46.34
C GLU A 52 -17.39 18.10 47.74
N GLN A 53 -17.69 16.81 47.87
CA GLN A 53 -17.96 16.18 49.17
C GLN A 53 -16.80 16.29 50.15
N VAL A 54 -15.56 16.07 49.67
CA VAL A 54 -14.36 16.22 50.49
C VAL A 54 -14.15 17.68 50.90
N ASN A 55 -14.38 18.63 49.98
CA ASN A 55 -14.24 20.05 50.29
C ASN A 55 -15.28 20.53 51.30
N ASN A 56 -16.53 20.08 51.19
CA ASN A 56 -17.58 20.42 52.16
C ASN A 56 -17.22 19.91 53.56
N ILE A 57 -16.75 18.66 53.70
CA ILE A 57 -16.33 18.11 55.00
C ILE A 57 -15.13 18.88 55.58
N ARG A 58 -14.20 19.32 54.72
CA ARG A 58 -13.06 20.15 55.15
C ARG A 58 -13.51 21.52 55.62
N LEU A 59 -14.45 22.16 54.90
CA LEU A 59 -15.03 23.45 55.29
C LEU A 59 -15.77 23.33 56.63
N ASP A 60 -16.64 22.33 56.80
CA ASP A 60 -17.36 22.08 58.05
C ASP A 60 -16.38 21.86 59.24
N ALA A 61 -15.29 21.15 59.00
CA ALA A 61 -14.26 20.94 60.01
C ALA A 61 -13.51 22.24 60.37
N MET A 62 -13.24 23.11 59.39
CA MET A 62 -12.66 24.42 59.62
C MET A 62 -13.61 25.34 60.40
N GLU A 63 -14.89 25.37 60.05
CA GLU A 63 -15.91 26.17 60.74
C GLU A 63 -16.10 25.74 62.20
N THR A 64 -15.94 24.45 62.48
CA THR A 64 -16.00 23.90 63.84
C THR A 64 -14.68 24.01 64.62
N GLY A 65 -13.65 24.65 64.04
CA GLY A 65 -12.35 24.87 64.69
C GLY A 65 -11.51 23.59 64.85
N LYS A 66 -11.82 22.52 64.12
CA LYS A 66 -11.06 21.27 64.16
C LYS A 66 -9.79 21.39 63.33
N THR A 67 -8.65 21.02 63.92
CA THR A 67 -7.35 20.98 63.23
C THR A 67 -7.14 19.71 62.40
N THR A 68 -7.94 18.67 62.61
CA THR A 68 -7.84 17.40 61.89
C THR A 68 -9.18 17.02 61.26
N VAL A 69 -9.16 16.75 59.96
CA VAL A 69 -10.33 16.35 59.17
C VAL A 69 -10.31 14.84 58.96
N TYR A 70 -11.35 14.15 59.41
CA TYR A 70 -11.54 12.72 59.18
C TYR A 70 -12.56 12.51 58.08
N LEU A 71 -12.15 11.88 56.98
CA LEU A 71 -13.05 11.50 55.89
C LEU A 71 -13.63 10.11 56.17
N PRO A 72 -14.91 9.86 55.81
CA PRO A 72 -15.45 8.50 55.77
C PRO A 72 -14.58 7.61 54.88
N VAL A 73 -14.35 6.36 55.31
CA VAL A 73 -13.43 5.43 54.64
C VAL A 73 -13.75 5.25 53.15
N GLU A 74 -15.03 5.13 52.81
CA GLU A 74 -15.49 5.01 51.42
C GLU A 74 -15.19 6.27 50.59
N LEU A 75 -15.33 7.44 51.20
CA LEU A 75 -15.04 8.71 50.55
C LEU A 75 -13.53 8.91 50.35
N SER A 76 -12.72 8.51 51.34
CA SER A 76 -11.25 8.52 51.22
C SER A 76 -10.78 7.66 50.05
N LYS A 77 -11.29 6.43 49.94
CA LYS A 77 -10.97 5.52 48.82
C LYS A 77 -11.36 6.10 47.46
N LYS A 78 -12.56 6.68 47.37
CA LYS A 78 -13.03 7.33 46.13
C LYS A 78 -12.17 8.55 45.77
N TYR A 79 -11.74 9.32 46.76
CA TYR A 79 -10.90 10.51 46.55
C TYR A 79 -9.48 10.15 46.13
N GLU A 80 -8.89 9.13 46.77
CA GLU A 80 -7.60 8.54 46.35
C GLU A 80 -7.68 8.02 44.92
N ARG A 81 -8.75 7.29 44.58
CA ARG A 81 -8.96 6.79 43.23
C ARG A 81 -9.10 7.91 42.19
N LEU A 82 -9.85 8.96 42.50
CA LEU A 82 -9.97 10.14 41.64
C LEU A 82 -8.60 10.78 41.39
N ARG A 83 -7.78 10.90 42.44
CA ARG A 83 -6.42 11.43 42.33
C ARG A 83 -5.52 10.55 41.46
N GLU A 84 -5.56 9.23 41.62
CA GLU A 84 -4.82 8.31 40.74
C GLU A 84 -5.21 8.49 39.27
N ILE A 85 -6.51 8.63 39.00
CA ILE A 85 -7.00 8.87 37.63
C ILE A 85 -6.51 10.22 37.11
N ASP A 86 -6.54 11.27 37.92
CA ASP A 86 -6.01 12.60 37.54
C ASP A 86 -4.50 12.58 37.25
N GLU A 87 -3.73 11.72 37.92
CA GLU A 87 -2.31 11.53 37.66
C GLU A 87 -2.05 10.71 36.36
N VAL A 88 -2.86 9.68 36.08
CA VAL A 88 -2.64 8.75 34.95
C VAL A 88 -3.30 9.21 33.65
N LEU A 89 -4.47 9.83 33.70
CA LEU A 89 -5.27 10.22 32.54
C LEU A 89 -4.51 11.15 31.56
N PRO A 90 -3.77 12.19 32.01
CA PRO A 90 -2.98 13.03 31.10
C PRO A 90 -1.92 12.24 30.33
N THR A 91 -1.28 11.26 30.98
CA THR A 91 -0.28 10.39 30.35
C THR A 91 -0.93 9.47 29.31
N ALA A 92 -2.11 8.92 29.62
CA ALA A 92 -2.89 8.11 28.68
C ALA A 92 -3.35 8.93 27.45
N LEU A 93 -3.78 10.18 27.65
CA LEU A 93 -4.14 11.11 26.57
C LEU A 93 -2.94 11.43 25.66
N ARG A 94 -1.79 11.77 26.25
CA ARG A 94 -0.54 11.99 25.48
C ARG A 94 -0.15 10.76 24.67
N ARG A 95 -0.31 9.55 25.25
CA ARG A 95 -0.02 8.30 24.53
C ARG A 95 -0.98 8.09 23.36
N LYS A 96 -2.28 8.39 23.53
CA LYS A 96 -3.27 8.33 22.44
C LYS A 96 -2.92 9.28 21.31
N GLU A 97 -2.55 10.52 21.62
CA GLU A 97 -2.11 11.51 20.62
C GLU A 97 -0.81 11.10 19.91
N SER A 98 0.18 10.58 20.67
CA SER A 98 1.42 10.06 20.12
C SER A 98 1.16 8.93 19.13
N LEU A 99 0.26 7.99 19.46
CA LEU A 99 -0.14 6.91 18.55
C LEU A 99 -0.91 7.42 17.32
N ALA A 100 -1.67 8.53 17.44
CA ALA A 100 -2.30 9.19 16.29
C ALA A 100 -1.26 9.73 15.30
N LYS A 101 -0.21 10.39 15.82
CA LYS A 101 0.93 10.87 15.02
C LYS A 101 1.71 9.71 14.41
N GLU A 102 2.00 8.66 15.18
CA GLU A 102 2.69 7.46 14.70
C GLU A 102 1.94 6.85 13.52
N ARG A 103 0.61 6.69 13.62
CA ARG A 103 -0.20 6.16 12.53
C ARG A 103 -0.17 7.02 11.27
N ALA A 104 -0.21 8.35 11.43
CA ALA A 104 -0.13 9.26 10.28
C ALA A 104 1.21 9.12 9.55
N VAL A 105 2.32 9.01 10.29
CA VAL A 105 3.65 8.77 9.71
C VAL A 105 3.72 7.40 9.04
N THR A 106 3.20 6.34 9.67
CA THR A 106 3.17 5.00 9.06
C THR A 106 2.29 4.95 7.82
N ALA A 107 1.17 5.67 7.80
CA ALA A 107 0.30 5.75 6.62
C ALA A 107 1.00 6.46 5.45
N ALA A 108 1.72 7.54 5.71
CA ALA A 108 2.56 8.19 4.69
C ALA A 108 3.65 7.24 4.16
N ALA A 109 4.29 6.45 5.04
CA ALA A 109 5.27 5.45 4.63
C ALA A 109 4.67 4.32 3.77
N VAL A 110 3.40 3.96 3.98
CA VAL A 110 2.66 3.01 3.13
C VAL A 110 2.42 3.60 1.74
N GLU A 111 2.06 4.88 1.66
CA GLU A 111 1.88 5.59 0.38
C GLU A 111 3.19 5.64 -0.40
N ASP A 112 4.29 6.07 0.24
CA ASP A 112 5.63 6.09 -0.35
C ASP A 112 6.07 4.69 -0.85
N ALA A 113 5.81 3.65 -0.05
CA ALA A 113 6.14 2.27 -0.42
C ALA A 113 5.29 1.78 -1.62
N SER A 114 4.01 2.15 -1.66
CA SER A 114 3.12 1.87 -2.81
C SER A 114 3.61 2.58 -4.07
N GLU A 115 4.02 3.85 -3.97
CA GLU A 115 4.60 4.57 -5.11
C GLU A 115 5.89 3.94 -5.61
N ALA A 116 6.75 3.47 -4.70
CA ALA A 116 7.95 2.73 -5.09
C ALA A 116 7.60 1.46 -5.90
N VAL A 117 6.59 0.71 -5.48
CA VAL A 117 6.11 -0.47 -6.24
C VAL A 117 5.63 -0.06 -7.64
N ARG A 118 4.85 1.02 -7.76
CA ARG A 118 4.37 1.53 -9.06
C ARG A 118 5.52 1.95 -9.96
N ARG A 119 6.52 2.64 -9.41
CA ARG A 119 7.72 3.09 -10.12
C ARG A 119 8.49 1.91 -10.69
N GLU A 120 8.83 0.92 -9.87
CA GLU A 120 9.58 -0.26 -10.30
C GLU A 120 8.79 -1.09 -11.33
N ALA A 121 7.48 -1.25 -11.14
CA ALA A 121 6.61 -1.90 -12.11
C ALA A 121 6.56 -1.15 -13.46
N GLY A 122 6.51 0.18 -13.42
CA GLY A 122 6.58 1.04 -14.61
C GLY A 122 7.92 0.91 -15.35
N SER A 123 9.03 0.82 -14.62
CA SER A 123 10.35 0.60 -15.21
C SER A 123 10.46 -0.76 -15.91
N ILE A 124 9.85 -1.81 -15.35
CA ILE A 124 9.78 -3.13 -16.00
C ILE A 124 8.97 -3.05 -17.30
N LEU A 125 7.78 -2.43 -17.25
CA LEU A 125 6.94 -2.27 -18.44
C LEU A 125 7.65 -1.47 -19.54
N ALA A 126 8.36 -0.40 -19.19
CA ALA A 126 9.12 0.39 -20.14
C ALA A 126 10.27 -0.42 -20.78
N ALA A 127 10.97 -1.23 -19.99
CA ALA A 127 12.02 -2.11 -20.49
C ALA A 127 11.45 -3.18 -21.44
N GLU A 128 10.34 -3.83 -21.08
CA GLU A 128 9.68 -4.82 -21.95
C GLU A 128 9.19 -4.19 -23.26
N GLN A 129 8.66 -2.96 -23.21
CA GLN A 129 8.24 -2.24 -24.42
C GLN A 129 9.42 -1.92 -25.33
N ALA A 130 10.56 -1.48 -24.77
CA ALA A 130 11.77 -1.22 -25.56
C ALA A 130 12.25 -2.51 -26.26
N ASP A 131 12.28 -3.63 -25.55
CA ASP A 131 12.68 -4.93 -26.11
C ASP A 131 11.70 -5.42 -27.21
N VAL A 132 10.41 -5.11 -27.09
CA VAL A 132 9.42 -5.39 -28.16
C VAL A 132 9.65 -4.50 -29.37
N TRP A 133 9.91 -3.20 -29.17
CA TRP A 133 10.15 -2.26 -30.26
C TRP A 133 11.42 -2.56 -31.05
N GLU A 134 12.51 -2.94 -30.37
CA GLU A 134 13.74 -3.32 -31.07
C GLU A 134 13.54 -4.59 -31.91
N ARG A 135 12.88 -5.62 -31.36
CA ARG A 135 12.54 -6.83 -32.14
C ARG A 135 11.64 -6.52 -33.34
N ALA A 136 10.63 -5.67 -33.16
CA ALA A 136 9.76 -5.26 -34.25
C ALA A 136 10.51 -4.50 -35.36
N LYS A 137 11.52 -3.70 -34.98
CA LYS A 137 12.38 -2.98 -35.92
C LYS A 137 13.31 -3.91 -36.70
N GLU A 138 13.88 -4.92 -36.04
CA GLU A 138 14.67 -5.98 -36.70
C GLU A 138 13.82 -6.72 -37.75
N LEU A 139 12.63 -7.19 -37.36
CA LEU A 139 11.69 -7.87 -38.27
C LEU A 139 11.26 -6.98 -39.46
N TRP A 140 11.03 -5.69 -39.21
CA TRP A 140 10.72 -4.74 -40.29
C TRP A 140 11.90 -4.54 -41.24
N SER A 141 13.13 -4.47 -40.72
CA SER A 141 14.34 -4.37 -41.53
C SER A 141 14.50 -5.61 -42.42
N GLU A 142 14.35 -6.81 -41.86
CA GLU A 142 14.39 -8.08 -42.59
C GLU A 142 13.32 -8.13 -43.68
N TYR A 143 12.09 -7.70 -43.36
CA TYR A 143 11.00 -7.62 -44.34
C TYR A 143 11.31 -6.66 -45.50
N VAL A 144 11.86 -5.47 -45.21
CA VAL A 144 12.24 -4.48 -46.23
C VAL A 144 13.39 -5.00 -47.11
N GLU A 145 14.39 -5.66 -46.54
CA GLU A 145 15.48 -6.28 -47.32
C GLU A 145 14.95 -7.41 -48.20
N THR A 146 14.09 -8.28 -47.66
CA THR A 146 13.45 -9.36 -48.43
C THR A 146 12.67 -8.79 -49.61
N ILE A 147 11.87 -7.73 -49.42
CA ILE A 147 11.14 -7.08 -50.53
C ILE A 147 12.08 -6.47 -51.55
N ARG A 148 13.18 -5.84 -51.13
CA ARG A 148 14.18 -5.28 -52.04
C ARG A 148 14.82 -6.38 -52.89
N GLU A 149 15.18 -7.51 -52.30
CA GLU A 149 15.70 -8.67 -53.04
C GLU A 149 14.69 -9.17 -54.07
N VAL A 150 13.41 -9.30 -53.70
CA VAL A 150 12.35 -9.69 -54.64
C VAL A 150 12.19 -8.69 -55.79
N LEU A 151 12.23 -7.39 -55.52
CA LEU A 151 12.14 -6.35 -56.56
C LEU A 151 13.37 -6.33 -57.48
N VAL A 152 14.57 -6.54 -56.93
CA VAL A 152 15.82 -6.61 -57.72
C VAL A 152 15.85 -7.89 -58.57
N LEU A 153 15.40 -9.02 -58.03
CA LEU A 153 15.33 -10.30 -58.76
C LEU A 153 14.22 -10.30 -59.83
N GLY A 154 13.07 -9.69 -59.54
CA GLY A 154 11.97 -9.51 -60.50
C GLY A 154 12.32 -8.55 -61.65
N SER A 155 13.15 -7.53 -61.40
CA SER A 155 13.61 -6.59 -62.43
C SER A 155 14.78 -7.09 -63.27
N THR A 156 15.52 -8.11 -62.81
CA THR A 156 16.66 -8.71 -63.53
C THR A 156 16.31 -10.00 -64.28
N GLY A 157 15.07 -10.51 -64.15
CA GLY A 157 14.57 -11.67 -64.91
C GLY A 157 15.29 -13.00 -64.64
N HIS A 158 16.11 -13.07 -63.58
CA HIS A 158 16.89 -14.25 -63.20
C HIS A 158 16.43 -14.75 -61.83
N GLY A 159 15.26 -15.39 -61.78
CA GLY A 159 14.78 -16.06 -60.57
C GLY A 159 15.46 -17.42 -60.40
N ARG A 160 16.38 -17.54 -59.43
CA ARG A 160 16.93 -18.85 -59.00
C ARG A 160 15.94 -19.63 -58.11
N TYR A 161 14.92 -18.95 -57.58
CA TYR A 161 13.85 -19.53 -56.77
C TYR A 161 12.48 -19.28 -57.46
N PRO A 162 11.60 -20.29 -57.53
CA PRO A 162 10.28 -20.13 -58.10
C PRO A 162 9.45 -19.14 -57.26
N TRP A 163 8.61 -18.34 -57.93
CA TRP A 163 7.77 -17.30 -57.32
C TRP A 163 6.90 -17.82 -56.15
N SER A 164 6.55 -19.11 -56.17
CA SER A 164 5.84 -19.79 -55.10
C SER A 164 6.60 -19.83 -53.77
N GLU A 165 7.93 -20.03 -53.80
CA GLU A 165 8.76 -20.08 -52.58
C GLU A 165 8.97 -18.67 -52.00
N ILE A 166 9.14 -17.67 -52.88
CA ILE A 166 9.22 -16.26 -52.50
C ILE A 166 7.89 -15.77 -51.90
N ALA A 167 6.77 -16.16 -52.51
CA ALA A 167 5.43 -15.82 -52.04
C ALA A 167 5.09 -16.50 -50.71
N GLU A 168 5.52 -17.75 -50.49
CA GLU A 168 5.39 -18.42 -49.18
C GLU A 168 6.24 -17.72 -48.10
N HIS A 169 7.47 -17.32 -48.42
CA HIS A 169 8.35 -16.62 -47.49
C HIS A 169 7.79 -15.23 -47.11
N LEU A 170 7.35 -14.44 -48.09
CA LEU A 170 6.66 -13.18 -47.86
C LEU A 170 5.35 -13.39 -47.08
N ASN A 171 4.53 -14.38 -47.43
CA ASN A 171 3.30 -14.71 -46.68
C ASN A 171 3.55 -15.23 -45.26
N SER A 172 4.78 -15.62 -44.89
CA SER A 172 5.12 -15.99 -43.51
C SER A 172 5.53 -14.76 -42.68
N LEU A 173 6.20 -13.79 -43.30
CA LEU A 173 6.66 -12.54 -42.68
C LEU A 173 5.57 -11.46 -42.63
N THR A 174 4.74 -11.36 -43.67
CA THR A 174 3.71 -10.30 -43.77
C THR A 174 2.62 -10.45 -42.69
N PRO A 175 2.05 -11.63 -42.40
CA PRO A 175 1.06 -11.78 -41.35
C PRO A 175 1.64 -11.68 -39.94
N SER A 176 2.90 -12.03 -39.72
CA SER A 176 3.55 -11.96 -38.40
C SER A 176 3.98 -10.53 -38.06
N ALA A 177 4.66 -9.84 -38.99
CA ALA A 177 5.02 -8.43 -38.83
C ALA A 177 3.79 -7.51 -38.82
N TYR A 178 2.78 -7.75 -39.68
CA TYR A 178 1.53 -6.98 -39.68
C TYR A 178 0.68 -7.21 -38.42
N ARG A 179 0.67 -8.43 -37.85
CA ARG A 179 0.00 -8.71 -36.57
C ARG A 179 0.74 -8.10 -35.39
N GLU A 180 2.07 -8.09 -35.37
CA GLU A 180 2.83 -7.42 -34.31
C GLU A 180 2.71 -5.89 -34.38
N LEU A 181 2.75 -5.30 -35.59
CA LEU A 181 2.61 -3.85 -35.81
C LEU A 181 1.16 -3.33 -35.65
N ASN A 182 0.14 -4.11 -36.03
CA ASN A 182 -1.29 -3.72 -35.90
C ASN A 182 -1.96 -4.23 -34.62
N GLY A 183 -1.20 -4.72 -33.65
CA GLY A 183 -1.68 -4.80 -32.28
C GLY A 183 -2.11 -6.17 -31.77
N GLU A 184 -1.72 -7.29 -32.38
CA GLU A 184 -1.72 -8.59 -31.67
C GLU A 184 -0.54 -8.69 -30.68
N GLY A 185 0.58 -8.00 -30.95
CA GLY A 185 1.61 -7.73 -29.94
C GLY A 185 1.08 -6.85 -28.81
N VAL A 186 0.24 -5.87 -29.14
CA VAL A 186 -0.53 -5.03 -28.20
C VAL A 186 -1.60 -5.85 -27.48
N ALA A 187 -2.23 -6.83 -28.11
CA ALA A 187 -3.22 -7.71 -27.48
C ALA A 187 -2.55 -8.71 -26.53
N LYS A 188 -1.36 -9.25 -26.84
CA LYS A 188 -0.57 -10.06 -25.92
C LYS A 188 0.00 -9.25 -24.76
N THR A 189 0.39 -7.99 -24.98
CA THR A 189 0.79 -7.07 -23.91
C THR A 189 -0.40 -6.47 -23.16
N ASN A 190 -1.59 -6.37 -23.75
CA ASN A 190 -2.83 -5.98 -23.06
C ASN A 190 -3.42 -7.14 -22.28
N VAL A 191 -3.37 -8.37 -22.78
CA VAL A 191 -3.66 -9.59 -22.02
C VAL A 191 -2.60 -9.81 -20.96
N GLY A 192 -1.34 -9.48 -21.24
CA GLY A 192 -0.27 -9.44 -20.25
C GLY A 192 -0.52 -8.38 -19.17
N ARG A 193 -0.83 -7.14 -19.56
CA ARG A 193 -1.23 -6.05 -18.66
C ARG A 193 -2.50 -6.37 -17.90
N GLU A 194 -3.47 -7.04 -18.51
CA GLU A 194 -4.74 -7.40 -17.88
C GLU A 194 -4.54 -8.59 -16.95
N LYS A 195 -3.68 -9.56 -17.28
CA LYS A 195 -3.28 -10.64 -16.34
C LYS A 195 -2.44 -10.11 -15.19
N VAL A 196 -1.58 -9.14 -15.44
CA VAL A 196 -0.77 -8.45 -14.42
C VAL A 196 -1.67 -7.57 -13.56
N ARG A 197 -2.59 -6.80 -14.15
CA ARG A 197 -3.62 -6.01 -13.49
C ARG A 197 -4.58 -6.89 -12.69
N GLN A 198 -5.03 -8.04 -13.21
CA GLN A 198 -5.89 -9.00 -12.50
C GLN A 198 -5.13 -9.64 -11.34
N ARG A 199 -3.89 -10.11 -11.56
CA ARG A 199 -3.02 -10.57 -10.45
C ARG A 199 -2.82 -9.51 -9.38
N TYR A 200 -2.67 -8.25 -9.75
CA TYR A 200 -2.55 -7.13 -8.80
C TYR A 200 -3.90 -6.69 -8.21
N ALA A 201 -5.01 -6.81 -8.93
CA ALA A 201 -6.35 -6.50 -8.45
C ALA A 201 -6.80 -7.53 -7.40
N ASP A 202 -6.48 -8.82 -7.60
CA ASP A 202 -6.70 -9.87 -6.61
C ASP A 202 -5.78 -9.73 -5.37
N LEU A 203 -4.66 -8.99 -5.49
CA LEU A 203 -3.74 -8.67 -4.38
C LEU A 203 -4.06 -7.35 -3.67
N ILE A 204 -4.80 -6.44 -4.33
CA ILE A 204 -5.19 -5.11 -3.82
C ILE A 204 -6.65 -5.11 -3.34
N ALA A 205 -7.49 -6.05 -3.79
CA ALA A 205 -8.82 -6.24 -3.25
C ALA A 205 -8.69 -6.52 -1.74
N PRO A 206 -9.39 -5.77 -0.87
CA PRO A 206 -9.45 -6.13 0.54
C PRO A 206 -10.00 -7.55 0.59
N LEU A 207 -9.26 -8.48 1.20
CA LEU A 207 -9.79 -9.79 1.54
C LEU A 207 -11.13 -9.53 2.23
N GLY A 208 -12.21 -9.84 1.51
CA GLY A 208 -13.57 -9.77 2.04
C GLY A 208 -13.60 -10.55 3.36
N ALA A 209 -14.41 -10.05 4.30
CA ALA A 209 -14.52 -10.55 5.66
C ALA A 209 -14.35 -12.08 5.72
N ALA A 210 -13.44 -12.53 6.59
CA ALA A 210 -13.23 -13.94 6.89
C ALA A 210 -14.60 -14.63 7.07
N PRO A 211 -14.86 -15.76 6.39
CA PRO A 211 -16.10 -16.49 6.59
C PRO A 211 -16.20 -16.88 8.07
N SER A 212 -17.34 -16.54 8.67
CA SER A 212 -17.77 -16.95 10.02
C SER A 212 -17.98 -18.45 10.11
#